data_AF-A0A955M6T9-F1
#
_entry.id   AF-A0A955M6T9-F1
#
_cell.length_a   1.000
_cell.length_b   1.000
_cell.length_c   1.000
_cell.angle_alpha   90.00
_cell.angle_beta   90.00
_cell.angle_gamma   90.00
#
_symmetry.space_group_name_H-M   'P 1'
#
loop_
_entity.id
_entity.type
_entity.pdbx_description
1 polymer ?
#
loop_
_entity_poly.entity_id
_entity_poly.type
_entity_poly.pdbx_seq_one_letter_code
_entity_poly.pdbx_strand_id
1 'polypeptide(L)'
;DEQWDVPDHADSSAELLQKKERARHVQQAILRLPYQQREAIVLREYHRFSYDEIAKILNCSLTNVKQLIFRGRERLRTELASYIQEGHHE
;
A
#
# COMPACT_ATOMS: atom_id res chain seq x y z
N ASP A 1 -44.55 23.61 -3.42
CA ASP A 1 -43.42 23.18 -2.58
C ASP A 1 -42.97 21.80 -3.00
N GLU A 2 -41.90 21.73 -3.79
CA GLU A 2 -41.16 20.47 -3.97
C GLU A 2 -39.68 20.88 -3.94
N GLN A 3 -39.20 21.12 -2.71
CA GLN A 3 -37.79 21.38 -2.44
C GLN A 3 -37.08 20.05 -2.63
N TRP A 4 -36.64 19.78 -3.87
CA TRP A 4 -35.79 18.65 -4.16
C TRP A 4 -34.40 18.96 -3.57
N ASP A 5 -34.21 18.57 -2.32
CA ASP A 5 -32.89 18.49 -1.70
C ASP A 5 -32.18 17.33 -2.39
N VAL A 6 -31.44 17.65 -3.45
CA VAL A 6 -30.55 16.69 -4.09
C VAL A 6 -29.43 16.47 -3.08
N PRO A 7 -29.30 15.28 -2.47
CA PRO A 7 -28.16 15.03 -1.63
C PRO A 7 -26.95 15.11 -2.56
N ASP A 8 -26.00 15.97 -2.22
CA ASP A 8 -24.66 15.97 -2.82
C ASP A 8 -23.98 14.66 -2.41
N HIS A 9 -24.44 13.53 -2.96
CA HIS A 9 -23.72 12.26 -2.93
C HIS A 9 -22.64 12.28 -4.02
N ALA A 10 -21.89 13.37 -4.05
CA ALA A 10 -20.53 13.34 -4.51
C ALA A 10 -19.69 13.12 -3.26
N ASP A 11 -19.39 11.86 -2.92
CA ASP A 11 -18.01 11.54 -2.53
C ASP A 11 -17.16 12.24 -3.61
N SER A 12 -16.61 13.41 -3.27
CA SER A 12 -16.45 14.49 -4.25
C SER A 12 -15.54 14.00 -5.36
N SER A 13 -15.74 14.38 -6.62
CA SER A 13 -14.84 13.99 -7.73
C SER A 13 -13.35 14.17 -7.36
N ALA A 14 -13.08 15.19 -6.54
CA ALA A 14 -11.79 15.45 -5.89
C ALA A 14 -11.32 14.33 -4.93
N GLU A 15 -12.17 13.81 -4.05
CA GLU A 15 -11.82 12.72 -3.11
C GLU A 15 -11.53 11.41 -3.85
N LEU A 16 -12.34 11.09 -4.87
CA LEU A 16 -12.10 9.93 -5.74
C LEU A 16 -10.77 10.07 -6.50
N LEU A 17 -10.45 11.27 -6.98
CA LEU A 17 -9.18 11.57 -7.64
C LEU A 17 -8.01 11.44 -6.65
N GLN A 18 -8.12 12.01 -5.45
CA GLN A 18 -7.10 11.92 -4.40
C GLN A 18 -6.85 10.46 -3.99
N LYS A 19 -7.91 9.65 -3.86
CA LYS A 19 -7.79 8.22 -3.58
C LYS A 19 -7.06 7.46 -4.69
N LYS A 20 -7.36 7.77 -5.96
CA LYS A 20 -6.67 7.17 -7.12
C LYS A 20 -5.19 7.56 -7.14
N GLU A 21 -4.86 8.82 -6.91
CA GLU A 21 -3.47 9.27 -6.85
C GLU A 21 -2.70 8.62 -5.70
N ARG A 22 -3.28 8.55 -4.49
CA ARG A 22 -2.67 7.81 -3.37
C ARG A 22 -2.41 6.35 -3.74
N ALA A 23 -3.38 5.66 -4.34
CA ALA A 23 -3.21 4.28 -4.77
C ALA A 23 -2.10 4.12 -5.82
N ARG A 24 -2.01 5.06 -6.78
CA ARG A 24 -0.97 5.08 -7.81
C ARG A 24 0.43 5.22 -7.19
N HIS A 25 0.60 6.11 -6.21
CA HIS A 25 1.87 6.29 -5.52
C HIS A 25 2.28 5.05 -4.72
N VAL A 26 1.34 4.44 -4.00
CA VAL A 26 1.59 3.16 -3.29
C VAL A 26 2.05 2.08 -4.28
N GLN A 27 1.36 1.94 -5.41
CA GLN A 27 1.74 0.97 -6.44
C GLN A 27 3.14 1.24 -6.98
N GLN A 28 3.48 2.49 -7.28
CA GLN A 28 4.82 2.86 -7.73
C GLN A 28 5.89 2.58 -6.68
N ALA A 29 5.63 2.87 -5.40
CA ALA A 29 6.55 2.57 -4.30
C ALA A 29 6.81 1.06 -4.18
N ILE A 30 5.76 0.23 -4.30
CA ILE A 30 5.90 -1.24 -4.31
C ILE A 30 6.73 -1.71 -5.50
N LEU A 31 6.54 -1.13 -6.69
CA LEU A 31 7.30 -1.50 -7.89
C LEU A 31 8.79 -1.12 -7.81
N ARG A 32 9.15 -0.09 -7.02
CA ARG A 32 10.53 0.32 -6.76
C ARG A 32 11.26 -0.59 -5.77
N LEU A 33 10.54 -1.41 -5.00
CA LEU A 33 11.18 -2.39 -4.13
C LEU A 33 11.95 -3.43 -4.96
N PRO A 34 13.12 -3.89 -4.48
CA PRO A 34 13.76 -5.08 -5.02
C PRO A 34 12.79 -6.24 -5.07
N TYR A 35 12.93 -7.05 -6.11
CA TYR A 35 12.04 -8.17 -6.41
C TYR A 35 11.70 -9.02 -5.17
N GLN A 36 12.69 -9.49 -4.42
CA GLN A 36 12.45 -10.34 -3.25
C GLN A 36 11.70 -9.64 -2.11
N GLN A 37 11.87 -8.33 -1.93
CA GLN A 37 11.13 -7.57 -0.90
C GLN A 37 9.68 -7.38 -1.33
N ARG A 38 9.47 -7.01 -2.60
CA ARG A 38 8.14 -6.89 -3.20
C ARG A 38 7.36 -8.19 -3.12
N GLU A 39 7.95 -9.30 -3.57
CA GLU A 39 7.32 -10.62 -3.51
C GLU A 39 6.93 -10.99 -2.09
N ALA A 40 7.84 -10.82 -1.12
CA ALA A 40 7.55 -11.12 0.28
C ALA A 40 6.40 -10.25 0.85
N ILE A 41 6.34 -8.96 0.47
CA ILE A 41 5.24 -8.06 0.85
C ILE A 41 3.94 -8.48 0.18
N VAL A 42 3.94 -8.80 -1.11
CA VAL A 42 2.74 -9.19 -1.85
C VAL A 42 2.15 -10.48 -1.31
N LEU A 43 2.98 -11.50 -1.11
CA LEU A 43 2.57 -12.77 -0.52
C LEU A 43 1.99 -12.60 0.89
N ARG A 44 2.56 -11.67 1.67
CA ARG A 44 2.06 -11.39 3.02
C ARG A 44 0.76 -10.60 3.04
N GLU A 45 0.67 -9.50 2.29
CA GLU A 45 -0.42 -8.54 2.41
C GLU A 45 -1.60 -8.86 1.51
N TYR A 46 -1.37 -9.41 0.32
CA TYR A 46 -2.46 -9.74 -0.62
C TYR A 46 -2.89 -11.19 -0.49
N HIS A 47 -1.93 -12.12 -0.43
CA HIS A 47 -2.23 -13.55 -0.35
C HIS A 47 -2.39 -14.07 1.08
N ARG A 48 -2.09 -13.25 2.10
CA ARG A 48 -2.22 -13.58 3.53
C ARG A 48 -1.45 -14.82 3.97
N PHE A 49 -0.37 -15.17 3.26
CA PHE A 49 0.47 -16.31 3.65
C PHE A 49 1.20 -16.05 4.97
N SER A 50 1.40 -17.13 5.73
CA SER A 50 2.27 -17.15 6.89
C SER A 50 3.73 -16.97 6.47
N TYR A 51 4.59 -16.53 7.40
CA TYR A 51 6.02 -16.38 7.08
C TYR A 51 6.69 -17.70 6.70
N ASP A 52 6.18 -18.82 7.22
CA ASP A 52 6.68 -20.16 6.90
C ASP A 52 6.31 -20.58 5.47
N GLU A 53 5.08 -20.30 5.03
CA GLU A 53 4.66 -20.52 3.65
C GLU A 53 5.43 -19.63 2.68
N ILE A 54 5.65 -18.36 3.03
CA ILE A 54 6.45 -17.44 2.22
C ILE A 54 7.89 -17.93 2.11
N ALA A 55 8.47 -18.45 3.19
CA ALA A 55 9.82 -19.03 3.19
C ALA A 55 9.93 -20.21 2.21
N LYS A 56 8.90 -21.07 2.18
CA LYS A 56 8.82 -22.18 1.23
C LYS A 56 8.65 -21.70 -0.21
N ILE A 57 7.77 -20.72 -0.46
CA ILE A 57 7.50 -20.16 -1.79
C ILE A 57 8.75 -19.47 -2.36
N LEU A 58 9.44 -18.67 -1.54
CA LEU A 58 10.64 -17.93 -1.94
C LEU A 58 11.93 -18.76 -1.84
N ASN A 59 11.83 -20.02 -1.42
CA ASN A 59 12.94 -20.93 -1.19
C ASN A 59 14.07 -20.29 -0.35
N CYS A 60 13.71 -19.71 0.79
CA CYS A 60 14.63 -19.03 1.68
C CYS A 60 14.29 -19.29 3.16
N SER A 61 15.17 -18.86 4.09
CA SER A 61 14.93 -19.07 5.51
C SER A 61 13.84 -18.15 6.07
N LEU A 62 13.17 -18.58 7.13
CA LEU A 62 12.19 -17.76 7.87
C LEU A 62 12.79 -16.42 8.33
N THR A 63 14.06 -16.43 8.74
CA THR A 63 14.81 -15.23 9.11
C THR A 63 14.96 -14.28 7.92
N ASN A 64 15.25 -14.80 6.72
CA ASN A 64 15.33 -13.99 5.52
C ASN A 64 13.97 -13.37 5.17
N VAL A 65 12.87 -14.13 5.25
CA VAL A 65 11.51 -13.59 5.04
C VAL A 65 11.20 -12.43 5.97
N LYS A 66 11.49 -12.58 7.28
CA LYS A 66 11.30 -11.50 8.26
C LYS A 66 12.10 -10.25 7.87
N GLN A 67 13.35 -10.41 7.42
CA GLN A 67 14.17 -9.29 6.97
C GLN A 67 13.66 -8.65 5.68
N LEU A 68 13.22 -9.46 4.70
CA LEU A 68 12.65 -8.97 3.44
C LEU A 68 11.40 -8.14 3.68
N ILE A 69 10.47 -8.63 4.52
CA ILE A 69 9.24 -7.92 4.87
C ILE A 69 9.57 -6.64 5.66
N PHE A 70 10.46 -6.72 6.67
CA PHE A 70 10.85 -5.56 7.44
C PHE A 70 11.47 -4.47 6.56
N ARG A 71 12.48 -4.81 5.74
CA ARG A 71 13.13 -3.87 4.82
C ARG A 71 12.19 -3.33 3.75
N GLY A 72 11.27 -4.17 3.26
CA GLY A 72 10.22 -3.75 2.33
C GLY A 72 9.32 -2.68 2.95
N ARG A 73 8.83 -2.91 4.18
CA ARG A 73 8.00 -1.94 4.91
C ARG A 73 8.73 -0.63 5.21
N GLU A 74 9.98 -0.70 5.66
CA GLU A 74 10.78 0.51 5.93
C GLU A 74 10.95 1.35 4.66
N ARG A 75 11.23 0.72 3.51
CA ARG A 75 11.33 1.44 2.24
C ARG A 75 10.02 2.03 1.78
N LEU A 76 8.91 1.29 1.90
CA LEU A 76 7.60 1.83 1.60
C LEU A 76 7.27 3.02 2.50
N ARG A 77 7.60 2.95 3.79
CA ARG A 77 7.44 4.07 4.73
C ARG A 77 8.25 5.29 4.28
N THR A 78 9.51 5.11 3.87
CA THR A 78 10.34 6.22 3.38
C THR A 78 9.81 6.81 2.07
N GLU A 79 9.46 5.97 1.10
CA GLU A 79 8.94 6.40 -0.21
C GLU A 79 7.56 7.09 -0.10
N LEU A 80 6.76 6.70 0.89
CA LEU A 80 5.42 7.23 1.10
C LEU A 80 5.35 8.32 2.18
N ALA A 81 6.47 8.64 2.85
CA ALA A 81 6.51 9.59 3.96
C ALA A 81 5.99 10.98 3.58
N SER A 82 6.35 11.49 2.40
CA SER A 82 5.91 12.79 1.89
C SER A 82 4.38 12.85 1.74
N TYR A 83 3.76 11.78 1.25
CA TYR A 83 2.32 11.72 1.02
C TYR A 83 1.49 11.56 2.30
N ILE A 84 2.09 10.99 3.36
CA ILE A 84 1.42 10.88 4.68
C ILE A 84 1.42 12.23 5.39
N GLN A 85 2.42 13.08 5.18
CA GLN A 85 2.48 14.42 5.78
C GLN A 85 1.58 15.43 5.07
N GLU A 86 1.37 15.29 3.76
CA GLU A 86 0.46 16.15 2.98
C GLU A 86 -1.03 15.95 3.32
N GLY A 87 -1.39 14.89 4.05
CA GLY A 87 -2.75 14.65 4.53
C GLY A 87 -3.12 15.35 5.85
N HIS A 88 -2.27 16.24 6.37
CA HIS A 88 -2.48 16.95 7.65
C HIS A 88 -2.39 18.49 7.51
N HIS A 89 -2.58 18.99 6.29
CA HIS A 89 -2.83 20.42 6.03
C HIS A 89 -4.31 20.58 5.62
N GLU A 90 -5.19 20.51 6.62
CA GLU A 90 -6.54 21.10 6.59
C GLU A 90 -6.68 22.01 7.80
#